data_AF-A0A6A6KH48-F1
#
_entry.id   AF-A0A6A6KH48-F1
#
_cell.length_a   1.000
_cell.length_b   1.000
_cell.length_c   1.000
_cell.angle_alpha   90.00
_cell.angle_beta   90.00
_cell.angle_gamma   90.00
#
_symmetry.space_group_name_H-M   'P 1'
#
loop_
_entity.id
_entity.type
_entity.pdbx_description
1 polymer ?
#
loop_
_entity_poly.entity_id
_entity_poly.type
_entity_poly.pdbx_seq_one_letter_code
_entity_poly.pdbx_strand_id
1 'polypeptide(L)'
;MELSGLESWNSTSDCCHWERVRCHNSQKVTRLDLFHLTPSLAMKTLVKSDVLAPLFHLQTLIFLDISYNGHIQGEIPGVGLANLTNLVRLYMAGNSLIGSLPPQLFSLRRLEYLDQQSFWSNSTITDAFDKVRIFGFGT
;
A
#
# COMPACT_ATOMS: atom_id res chain seq x y z
N MET A 1 8.48 -2.35 -20.59
CA MET A 1 8.19 -2.23 -19.15
C MET A 1 7.12 -3.25 -18.88
N GLU A 2 7.49 -4.46 -18.44
CA GLU A 2 6.50 -5.50 -18.15
C GLU A 2 6.20 -5.45 -16.67
N LEU A 3 5.02 -4.93 -16.34
CA LEU A 3 4.41 -5.14 -15.03
C LEU A 3 3.93 -6.59 -15.00
N SER A 4 4.33 -7.36 -14.00
CA SER A 4 3.92 -8.75 -13.87
C SER A 4 2.58 -8.86 -13.15
N GLY A 5 1.69 -9.75 -13.60
CA GLY A 5 0.45 -10.10 -12.91
C GLY A 5 -0.67 -9.06 -13.02
N LEU A 6 -0.66 -8.25 -14.08
CA LEU A 6 -1.74 -7.30 -14.44
C LEU A 6 -2.40 -7.69 -15.77
N GLU A 7 -2.17 -8.89 -16.27
CA GLU A 7 -2.60 -9.34 -17.61
C GLU A 7 -4.14 -9.38 -17.74
N SER A 8 -4.84 -9.58 -16.62
CA SER A 8 -6.31 -9.57 -16.55
C SER A 8 -6.93 -8.17 -16.43
N TRP A 9 -6.13 -7.13 -16.22
CA TRP A 9 -6.62 -5.78 -15.98
C TRP A 9 -7.01 -5.12 -17.30
N ASN A 10 -8.32 -4.98 -17.50
CA ASN A 10 -8.88 -4.42 -18.72
C ASN A 10 -9.99 -3.43 -18.36
N SER A 11 -9.85 -2.18 -18.81
CA SER A 11 -10.80 -1.10 -18.54
C SER A 11 -12.22 -1.35 -19.08
N THR A 12 -12.40 -2.33 -19.97
CA THR A 12 -13.71 -2.73 -20.50
C THR A 12 -14.40 -3.83 -19.69
N SER A 13 -13.73 -4.43 -18.70
CA SER A 13 -14.29 -5.48 -17.85
C SER A 13 -14.51 -5.02 -16.41
N ASP A 14 -15.36 -5.76 -15.69
CA ASP A 14 -15.56 -5.54 -14.26
C ASP A 14 -14.27 -5.88 -13.49
N CYS A 15 -13.75 -4.88 -12.77
CA CYS A 15 -12.53 -4.98 -11.98
C CYS A 15 -12.55 -6.07 -10.92
N CYS A 16 -13.72 -6.52 -10.49
CA CYS A 16 -13.87 -7.61 -9.55
C CYS A 16 -13.46 -8.98 -10.10
N HIS A 17 -13.24 -9.07 -11.41
CA HIS A 17 -12.67 -10.24 -12.09
C HIS A 17 -11.17 -10.09 -12.38
N TRP A 18 -10.59 -8.92 -12.13
CA TRP A 18 -9.15 -8.74 -12.32
C TRP A 18 -8.40 -9.53 -11.25
N GLU A 19 -7.33 -10.19 -11.67
CA GLU A 19 -6.38 -10.77 -10.74
C GLU A 19 -5.92 -9.72 -9.75
N ARG A 20 -5.67 -10.16 -8.51
CA ARG A 20 -5.22 -9.31 -7.39
C ARG A 20 -6.22 -8.25 -6.91
N VAL A 21 -7.42 -8.21 -7.50
CA VAL A 21 -8.55 -7.45 -6.97
C VAL A 21 -9.53 -8.44 -6.32
N ARG A 22 -10.02 -8.12 -5.12
CA ARG A 22 -11.22 -8.77 -4.57
C ARG A 22 -12.25 -7.72 -4.21
N CYS A 23 -13.49 -8.03 -4.52
CA CYS A 23 -14.64 -7.21 -4.18
C CYS A 23 -15.59 -7.89 -3.20
N HIS A 24 -16.34 -7.09 -2.48
CA HIS A 24 -17.56 -7.49 -1.78
C HIS A 24 -18.77 -7.09 -2.63
N ASN A 25 -19.61 -8.07 -2.99
CA ASN A 25 -20.84 -7.89 -3.78
C ASN A 25 -20.63 -7.11 -5.09
N SER A 26 -19.60 -7.50 -5.86
CA SER A 26 -19.28 -7.06 -7.23
C SER A 26 -19.11 -5.54 -7.49
N GLN A 27 -19.15 -4.67 -6.49
CA GLN A 27 -19.01 -3.22 -6.70
C GLN A 27 -18.11 -2.51 -5.69
N LYS A 28 -17.63 -3.21 -4.67
CA LYS A 28 -16.81 -2.62 -3.60
C LYS A 28 -15.48 -3.34 -3.51
N VAL A 29 -14.42 -2.75 -4.06
CA VAL A 29 -13.06 -3.29 -3.95
C VAL A 29 -12.65 -3.28 -2.47
N THR A 30 -12.43 -4.47 -1.91
CA THR A 30 -12.05 -4.66 -0.50
C THR A 30 -10.61 -5.11 -0.33
N ARG A 31 -10.01 -5.71 -1.36
CA ARG A 31 -8.62 -6.14 -1.34
C ARG A 31 -7.95 -5.77 -2.65
N LEU A 32 -6.79 -5.15 -2.55
CA LEU A 32 -5.93 -4.84 -3.67
C LEU A 32 -4.50 -5.30 -3.34
N ASP A 33 -3.96 -6.18 -4.19
CA ASP A 33 -2.70 -6.87 -3.99
C ASP A 33 -1.71 -6.47 -5.11
N LEU A 34 -0.92 -5.43 -4.87
CA LEU A 34 0.04 -4.87 -5.82
C LEU A 34 1.48 -5.18 -5.39
N PHE A 35 1.68 -6.31 -4.71
CA PHE A 35 3.00 -6.80 -4.36
C PHE A 35 3.80 -7.13 -5.62
N HIS A 36 5.07 -6.71 -5.68
CA HIS A 36 6.04 -7.17 -6.67
C HIS A 36 5.57 -7.05 -8.14
N LEU A 37 4.97 -5.91 -8.50
CA LEU A 37 4.56 -5.64 -9.89
C LEU A 37 5.75 -5.42 -10.82
N THR A 38 6.88 -4.96 -10.28
CA THR A 38 8.08 -4.55 -11.02
C THR A 38 9.26 -5.49 -10.73
N PRO A 39 9.21 -6.76 -11.20
CA PRO A 39 10.26 -7.76 -10.94
C PRO A 39 11.57 -7.48 -11.69
N SER A 40 11.54 -6.61 -12.70
CA SER A 40 12.71 -6.37 -13.54
C SER A 40 13.68 -5.37 -12.92
N LEU A 41 14.85 -5.87 -12.52
CA LEU A 41 16.03 -5.07 -12.13
C LEU A 41 16.52 -4.10 -13.23
N ALA A 42 16.04 -4.23 -14.47
CA ALA A 42 16.36 -3.33 -15.57
C ALA A 42 15.64 -1.97 -15.47
N MET A 43 14.70 -1.82 -14.54
CA MET A 43 13.95 -0.58 -14.36
C MET A 43 14.81 0.47 -13.64
N LYS A 44 15.47 1.33 -14.41
CA LYS A 44 16.19 2.51 -13.87
C LYS A 44 15.25 3.64 -13.44
N THR A 45 13.99 3.59 -13.87
CA THR A 45 13.05 4.69 -13.69
C THR A 45 12.41 4.61 -12.32
N LEU A 46 12.75 5.57 -11.48
CA LEU A 46 12.10 5.76 -10.19
C LEU A 46 10.70 6.32 -10.39
N VAL A 47 9.72 5.79 -9.65
CA VAL A 47 8.32 6.20 -9.71
C VAL A 47 8.00 6.95 -8.41
N LYS A 48 7.46 8.16 -8.49
CA LYS A 48 7.04 8.90 -7.29
C LYS A 48 5.85 8.22 -6.62
N SER A 49 5.81 8.26 -5.30
CA SER A 49 4.72 7.79 -4.44
C SER A 49 3.35 8.38 -4.80
N ASP A 50 3.31 9.55 -5.45
CA ASP A 50 2.09 10.17 -5.99
C ASP A 50 1.29 9.23 -6.92
N VAL A 51 1.93 8.24 -7.54
CA VAL A 51 1.27 7.20 -8.35
C VAL A 51 0.21 6.41 -7.55
N LEU A 52 0.34 6.37 -6.23
CA LEU A 52 -0.58 5.69 -5.32
C LEU A 52 -1.83 6.51 -5.00
N ALA A 53 -1.87 7.80 -5.34
CA ALA A 53 -2.98 8.70 -4.98
C ALA A 53 -4.37 8.20 -5.42
N PRO A 54 -4.55 7.60 -6.62
CA PRO A 54 -5.85 7.03 -7.00
C PRO A 54 -6.34 5.93 -6.04
N LEU A 55 -5.42 5.11 -5.49
CA LEU A 55 -5.75 4.01 -4.59
C LEU A 55 -6.39 4.51 -3.29
N PHE A 56 -6.01 5.71 -2.85
CA PHE A 56 -6.51 6.33 -1.63
C PHE A 56 -7.98 6.78 -1.72
N HIS A 57 -8.59 6.76 -2.92
CA HIS A 57 -10.03 6.99 -3.07
C HIS A 57 -10.88 5.74 -2.81
N LEU A 58 -10.26 4.56 -2.70
CA LEU A 58 -10.95 3.29 -2.48
C LEU A 58 -11.25 3.09 -0.99
N GLN A 59 -12.17 3.88 -0.44
CA GLN A 59 -12.55 3.86 0.99
C GLN A 59 -13.11 2.51 1.47
N THR A 60 -13.45 1.61 0.55
CA THR A 60 -13.91 0.24 0.83
C THR A 60 -12.76 -0.74 1.08
N LEU A 61 -11.50 -0.35 0.85
CA LEU A 61 -10.35 -1.21 1.08
C LEU A 61 -10.24 -1.63 2.54
N ILE A 62 -10.04 -2.92 2.72
CA ILE A 62 -9.73 -3.60 3.98
C ILE A 62 -8.26 -4.06 3.95
N PHE A 63 -7.75 -4.43 2.78
CA PHE A 63 -6.39 -4.89 2.56
C PHE A 63 -5.77 -4.16 1.37
N LEU A 64 -4.58 -3.58 1.60
CA LEU A 64 -3.75 -2.99 0.57
C LEU A 64 -2.31 -3.49 0.71
N ASP A 65 -1.80 -4.09 -0.36
CA ASP A 65 -0.39 -4.44 -0.47
C ASP A 65 0.22 -3.70 -1.67
N ILE A 66 1.25 -2.90 -1.42
CA ILE A 66 2.04 -2.19 -2.42
C ILE A 66 3.54 -2.48 -2.24
N SER A 67 3.86 -3.53 -1.49
CA SER A 67 5.21 -3.86 -1.08
C SER A 67 6.04 -4.48 -2.21
N TYR A 68 7.36 -4.43 -2.07
CA TYR A 68 8.32 -5.06 -3.00
C TYR A 68 8.24 -4.59 -4.46
N ASN A 69 7.81 -3.35 -4.70
CA ASN A 69 7.94 -2.74 -6.02
C ASN A 69 9.32 -2.08 -6.24
N GLY A 70 10.14 -1.92 -5.20
CA GLY A 70 11.55 -1.51 -5.27
C GLY A 70 11.83 -0.06 -5.72
N HIS A 71 11.04 0.47 -6.66
CA HIS A 71 11.28 1.74 -7.35
C HIS A 71 10.26 2.84 -7.01
N ILE A 72 9.26 2.54 -6.18
CA ILE A 72 8.34 3.56 -5.64
C ILE A 72 9.12 4.37 -4.60
N GLN A 73 9.28 5.67 -4.84
CA GLN A 73 10.10 6.58 -4.03
C GLN A 73 9.36 7.85 -3.60
N GLY A 74 9.93 8.55 -2.63
CA GLY A 74 9.35 9.76 -2.06
C GLY A 74 8.59 9.47 -0.76
N GLU A 75 8.00 10.51 -0.19
CA GLU A 75 7.17 10.41 1.02
C GLU A 75 5.78 9.88 0.67
N ILE A 76 5.13 9.16 1.58
CA ILE A 76 3.76 8.72 1.34
C ILE A 76 2.79 9.89 1.56
N PRO A 77 1.82 10.13 0.66
CA PRO A 77 0.76 11.11 0.87
C PRO A 77 -0.14 10.75 2.07
N GLY A 78 0.19 11.27 3.25
CA GLY A 78 -0.51 10.96 4.50
C GLY A 78 -2.01 11.28 4.50
N VAL A 79 -2.40 12.38 3.85
CA VAL A 79 -3.82 12.78 3.71
C VAL A 79 -4.62 11.73 2.94
N GLY A 80 -4.03 11.12 1.92
CA GLY A 80 -4.67 10.05 1.16
C GLY A 80 -4.84 8.79 2.01
N LEU A 81 -3.79 8.38 2.74
CA LEU A 81 -3.86 7.21 3.62
C LEU A 81 -4.98 7.30 4.66
N ALA A 82 -5.19 8.47 5.27
CA ALA A 82 -6.28 8.67 6.25
C ALA A 82 -7.68 8.49 5.65
N ASN A 83 -7.83 8.57 4.32
CA ASN A 83 -9.11 8.34 3.67
C ASN A 83 -9.50 6.85 3.64
N LEU A 84 -8.55 5.94 3.83
CA LEU A 84 -8.77 4.50 3.86
C LEU A 84 -9.32 4.02 5.22
N THR A 85 -10.45 4.60 5.64
CA THR A 85 -11.02 4.42 6.99
C THR A 85 -11.42 2.97 7.34
N ASN A 86 -11.57 2.09 6.34
CA ASN A 86 -11.86 0.67 6.54
C ASN A 86 -10.63 -0.24 6.51
N LEU A 87 -9.44 0.33 6.31
CA LEU A 87 -8.22 -0.45 6.14
C LEU A 87 -7.84 -1.16 7.43
N VAL A 88 -7.56 -2.45 7.30
CA VAL A 88 -7.14 -3.34 8.41
C VAL A 88 -5.69 -3.77 8.23
N ARG A 89 -5.25 -3.97 6.99
CA ARG A 89 -3.88 -4.40 6.68
C ARG A 89 -3.26 -3.53 5.59
N LEU A 90 -2.08 -2.99 5.88
CA LEU A 90 -1.27 -2.21 4.95
C LEU A 90 0.14 -2.79 4.87
N TYR A 91 0.55 -3.19 3.66
CA TYR A 91 1.91 -3.67 3.38
C TYR A 91 2.59 -2.74 2.37
N MET A 92 3.77 -2.27 2.71
CA MET A 92 4.45 -1.22 1.94
C MET A 92 5.97 -1.26 2.04
N ALA A 93 6.55 -2.26 2.73
CA ALA A 93 7.99 -2.49 2.76
C ALA A 93 8.57 -2.84 1.37
N GLY A 94 9.89 -2.88 1.24
CA GLY A 94 10.54 -3.25 -0.03
C GLY A 94 10.33 -2.22 -1.15
N ASN A 95 10.25 -0.94 -0.78
CA ASN A 95 10.15 0.19 -1.70
C ASN A 95 11.26 1.20 -1.39
N SER A 96 11.49 2.15 -2.28
CA SER A 96 12.42 3.27 -2.10
C SER A 96 11.77 4.48 -1.42
N LEU A 97 10.74 4.26 -0.59
CA LEU A 97 10.04 5.31 0.14
C LEU A 97 11.01 6.01 1.10
N ILE A 98 10.81 7.30 1.37
CA ILE A 98 11.66 8.08 2.27
C ILE A 98 10.79 8.90 3.24
N GLY A 99 11.45 9.66 4.12
CA GLY A 99 10.75 10.49 5.12
C GLY A 99 10.38 9.69 6.35
N SER A 100 9.23 9.97 6.95
CA SER A 100 8.66 9.24 8.09
C SER A 100 7.26 8.72 7.77
N LEU A 101 6.75 7.83 8.62
CA LEU A 101 5.36 7.41 8.56
C LEU A 101 4.45 8.63 8.81
N PRO A 102 3.51 8.95 7.91
CA PRO A 102 2.69 10.15 8.06
C PRO A 102 1.79 10.04 9.29
N PRO A 103 1.72 11.06 10.16
CA PRO A 103 0.90 11.01 11.37
C PRO A 103 -0.59 10.70 11.14
N GLN A 104 -1.08 11.03 9.96
CA GLN A 104 -2.45 10.76 9.53
C GLN A 104 -2.77 9.26 9.50
N LEU A 105 -1.77 8.38 9.30
CA LEU A 105 -1.98 6.93 9.35
C LEU A 105 -2.44 6.47 10.74
N PHE A 106 -2.02 7.15 11.81
CA PHE A 106 -2.45 6.86 13.18
C PHE A 106 -3.94 7.16 13.42
N SER A 107 -4.63 7.85 12.50
CA SER A 107 -6.07 8.07 12.58
C SER A 107 -6.91 6.87 12.12
N LEU A 108 -6.30 5.87 11.48
CA LEU A 108 -6.99 4.69 10.97
C LEU A 108 -7.34 3.71 12.11
N ARG A 109 -8.53 3.89 12.69
CA ARG A 109 -9.00 3.13 13.87
C ARG A 109 -9.15 1.63 13.66
N ARG A 110 -9.22 1.17 12.42
CA ARG A 110 -9.39 -0.24 12.05
C ARG A 110 -8.09 -0.91 11.61
N LEU A 111 -7.01 -0.15 11.50
CA LEU A 111 -5.72 -0.70 11.13
C LEU A 111 -5.25 -1.63 12.24
N GLU A 112 -4.86 -2.84 11.88
CA GLU A 112 -4.38 -3.88 12.81
C GLU A 112 -2.97 -4.34 12.44
N TYR A 113 -2.61 -4.28 11.15
CA TYR A 113 -1.33 -4.72 10.63
C TYR A 113 -0.71 -3.65 9.73
N LEU A 114 0.53 -3.28 10.04
CA LEU A 114 1.34 -2.37 9.25
C LEU A 114 2.72 -3.00 9.01
N ASP A 115 3.02 -3.28 7.75
CA ASP A 115 4.38 -3.62 7.31
C ASP A 115 5.01 -2.40 6.64
N GLN A 116 6.05 -1.86 7.26
CA GLN A 116 6.67 -0.58 6.91
C GLN A 116 8.16 -0.72 6.56
N GLN A 117 8.75 0.38 6.08
CA GLN A 117 10.19 0.43 5.83
C GLN A 117 10.98 0.24 7.14
N SER A 118 12.06 -0.54 7.11
CA SER A 118 12.86 -0.84 8.29
C SER A 118 13.47 0.41 8.93
N PHE A 119 13.89 1.40 8.15
CA PHE A 119 14.47 2.66 8.65
C PHE A 119 13.45 3.59 9.34
N TRP A 120 12.15 3.32 9.26
CA TRP A 120 11.12 4.05 10.02
C TRP A 120 10.92 3.53 11.44
N SER A 121 11.60 2.45 11.84
CA SER A 121 11.53 1.92 13.20
C SER A 121 12.02 2.92 14.26
N ASN A 122 12.81 3.92 13.87
CA ASN A 122 13.44 4.89 14.78
C ASN A 122 12.67 6.22 14.93
N SER A 123 11.65 6.49 14.11
CA SER A 123 10.85 7.71 14.24
C SER A 123 9.75 7.50 15.28
N THR A 124 10.03 7.76 16.57
CA THR A 124 9.07 7.90 17.69
C THR A 124 7.68 7.28 17.43
N ILE A 125 7.63 5.95 17.39
CA ILE A 125 6.41 5.13 17.29
C ILE A 125 5.72 4.99 18.66
N THR A 126 6.20 5.69 19.69
CA THR A 126 6.03 5.28 21.08
C THR A 126 4.65 5.45 21.69
N ASP A 127 3.69 6.17 21.09
CA ASP A 127 2.36 6.34 21.72
C ASP A 127 1.15 6.19 20.76
N ALA A 128 1.36 5.93 19.47
CA ALA A 128 0.28 6.02 18.49
C ALA A 128 -0.37 4.66 18.12
N PHE A 129 0.18 3.54 18.58
CA PHE A 129 -0.20 2.21 18.10
C PHE A 129 -0.14 1.10 19.16
N ASP A 130 -0.65 1.32 20.38
CA ASP A 130 -0.82 0.22 21.37
C ASP A 130 -1.67 -0.96 20.82
N LYS A 131 -2.38 -0.76 19.70
CA LYS A 131 -3.26 -1.76 19.07
C LYS A 131 -2.75 -2.34 17.75
N VAL A 132 -1.73 -1.77 17.12
CA VAL A 132 -1.31 -2.15 15.75
C VAL A 132 -0.04 -2.99 15.79
N ARG A 133 -0.07 -4.14 15.11
CA ARG A 133 1.11 -4.97 14.94
C ARG A 133 1.95 -4.38 13.81
N ILE A 134 3.11 -3.83 14.18
CA ILE A 134 4.06 -3.21 13.24
C ILE A 134 5.19 -4.18 12.97
N PHE A 135 5.48 -4.40 11.69
CA PHE A 135 6.63 -5.17 11.23
C PHE A 135 7.51 -4.32 10.32
N GLY A 136 8.81 -4.53 10.42
CA GLY A 136 9.82 -4.04 9.48
C GLY A 136 10.91 -5.10 9.38
N PHE A 137 11.51 -5.29 8.21
CA PHE A 137 12.55 -6.31 8.02
C PHE A 137 13.67 -6.15 9.06
N GLY A 138 13.84 -7.13 9.95
CA GLY A 138 14.85 -7.08 11.03
C GLY A 138 14.65 -7.93 12.29
N THR A 139 13.56 -8.69 12.46
CA THR A 139 13.44 -9.75 13.50
C THR A 139 12.51 -10.87 13.05
#